data_AF-A0A967ASK9-F1
#
_entry.id   AF-A0A967ASK9-F1
#
_cell.length_a   1.000
_cell.length_b   1.000
_cell.length_c   1.000
_cell.angle_alpha   90.00
_cell.angle_beta   90.00
_cell.angle_gamma   90.00
#
_symmetry.space_group_name_H-M   'P 1'
#
loop_
_entity.id
_entity.type
_entity.pdbx_description
1 polymer ?
#
loop_
_entity_poly.entity_id
_entity_poly.type
_entity_poly.pdbx_seq_one_letter_code
_entity_poly.pdbx_strand_id
1 'polypeptide(L)'
;MSVPSSAYNILLLTTDTTIQKQVRQIFEDASITVARDTTTLQKEPPKSSFDIVVVESRAGQEQTTEPEHYLAPSRTLFVKGSRAVLRKTLKMIHAMNASSYLHPNKAGDGSLESYLEVKMGEFVKSMRNGSARNLHPILLAAVERPLITSALKETRGNQIRAAELLGLNRNTLRKKIVDLHIPLKLTKTKGGS
;
A
#
# COMPACT_ATOMS: atom_id res chain seq x y z
N MET A 1 -28.64 9.56 13.30
CA MET A 1 -27.47 10.46 13.33
C MET A 1 -26.24 9.63 12.99
N SER A 2 -25.89 9.56 11.70
CA SER A 2 -24.75 8.77 11.22
C SER A 2 -23.46 9.55 11.44
N VAL A 3 -22.61 9.07 12.33
CA VAL A 3 -21.24 9.58 12.51
C VAL A 3 -20.49 9.41 11.18
N PRO A 4 -19.75 10.40 10.69
CA PRO A 4 -18.91 10.23 9.50
C PRO A 4 -17.95 9.07 9.73
N SER A 5 -17.87 8.15 8.76
CA SER A 5 -16.94 7.02 8.79
C SER A 5 -15.53 7.57 8.68
N SER A 6 -14.83 7.70 9.80
CA SER A 6 -13.41 8.07 9.82
C SER A 6 -12.59 7.09 9.00
N ALA A 7 -11.64 7.59 8.20
CA ALA A 7 -10.80 6.74 7.34
C ALA A 7 -9.80 5.90 8.16
N TYR A 8 -9.48 6.34 9.38
CA TYR A 8 -8.54 5.69 10.30
C TYR A 8 -8.96 5.86 11.75
N ASN A 9 -8.69 4.85 12.58
CA ASN A 9 -8.74 4.91 14.03
C ASN A 9 -7.32 4.97 14.59
N ILE A 10 -6.94 6.10 15.18
CA ILE A 10 -5.59 6.35 15.69
C ILE A 10 -5.62 6.40 17.22
N LEU A 11 -4.75 5.63 17.86
CA LEU A 11 -4.49 5.72 19.29
C LEU A 11 -3.21 6.53 19.55
N LEU A 12 -3.34 7.57 20.36
CA LEU A 12 -2.25 8.46 20.76
C LEU A 12 -1.99 8.35 22.26
N LEU A 13 -0.90 7.69 22.61
CA LEU A 13 -0.36 7.60 23.96
C LEU A 13 0.71 8.67 24.17
N THR A 14 0.28 9.92 24.23
CA THR A 14 1.15 11.09 24.45
C THR A 14 0.42 12.18 25.21
N THR A 15 1.14 12.82 26.13
CA THR A 15 0.66 14.02 26.84
C THR A 15 1.03 15.32 26.11
N ASP A 16 1.83 15.23 25.06
CA ASP A 16 2.31 16.40 24.33
C ASP A 16 1.20 16.95 23.43
N THR A 17 0.66 18.11 23.81
CA THR A 17 -0.37 18.83 23.06
C THR A 17 0.10 19.25 21.66
N THR A 18 1.40 19.43 21.45
CA THR A 18 1.94 19.76 20.12
C THR A 18 1.93 18.56 19.19
N ILE A 19 2.24 17.37 19.69
CA ILE A 19 2.15 16.11 18.93
C ILE A 19 0.68 15.83 18.61
N GLN A 20 -0.22 15.99 19.59
CA GLN A 20 -1.66 15.81 19.35
C GLN A 20 -2.21 16.75 18.26
N LYS A 21 -1.82 18.03 18.29
CA LYS A 21 -2.18 18.99 17.23
C LYS A 21 -1.60 18.60 15.87
N GLN A 22 -0.34 18.19 15.83
CA GLN A 22 0.31 17.74 14.59
C GLN A 22 -0.39 16.51 14.01
N VAL A 23 -0.73 15.51 14.81
CA VAL A 23 -1.43 14.32 14.32
C VAL A 23 -2.83 14.67 13.81
N ARG A 24 -3.58 15.53 14.51
CA ARG A 24 -4.87 16.04 14.02
C ARG A 24 -4.75 16.79 12.69
N GLN A 25 -3.67 17.54 12.50
CA GLN A 25 -3.40 18.27 11.25
C GLN A 25 -2.94 17.33 10.12
N ILE A 26 -2.28 16.23 10.44
CA ILE A 26 -1.80 15.25 9.45
C ILE A 26 -2.95 14.35 8.97
N PHE A 27 -3.88 14.01 9.87
CA PHE A 27 -4.98 13.09 9.62
C PHE A 27 -6.33 13.77 9.88
N GLU A 28 -6.73 14.68 8.98
CA GLU A 28 -7.95 15.48 9.12
C GLU A 28 -9.23 14.62 9.21
N ASP A 29 -9.26 13.47 8.52
CA ASP A 29 -10.42 12.55 8.46
C ASP A 29 -10.32 11.35 9.43
N ALA A 30 -9.40 11.37 10.40
CA ALA A 30 -9.19 10.27 11.34
C ALA A 30 -9.91 10.45 12.68
N SER A 31 -10.40 9.34 13.23
CA SER A 31 -10.85 9.24 14.61
C SER A 31 -9.63 9.10 15.51
N ILE A 32 -9.34 10.14 16.31
CA ILE A 32 -8.16 10.18 17.17
C ILE A 32 -8.58 9.98 18.62
N THR A 33 -8.16 8.86 19.21
CA THR A 33 -8.30 8.55 20.63
C THR A 33 -7.00 8.90 21.35
N VAL A 34 -7.07 9.80 22.32
CA VAL A 34 -5.89 10.19 23.12
C VAL A 34 -6.02 9.56 24.51
N ALA A 35 -5.02 8.79 24.91
CA ALA A 35 -4.95 8.19 26.24
C ALA A 35 -3.59 8.50 26.88
N ARG A 36 -3.55 8.63 28.21
CA ARG A 36 -2.28 8.83 28.95
C ARG A 36 -1.56 7.51 29.19
N ASP A 37 -2.32 6.43 29.22
CA ASP A 37 -1.87 5.08 29.51
C ASP A 37 -2.93 4.09 29.02
N THR A 38 -2.53 2.85 28.74
CA THR A 38 -3.39 1.76 28.24
C THR A 38 -4.42 1.29 29.25
N THR A 39 -4.24 1.61 30.53
CA THR A 39 -5.21 1.36 31.62
C THR A 39 -6.58 1.99 31.39
N THR A 40 -6.64 3.11 30.65
CA THR A 40 -7.91 3.75 30.27
C THR A 40 -8.67 2.97 29.18
N LEU A 41 -7.96 2.26 28.30
CA LEU A 41 -8.51 1.39 27.27
C LEU A 41 -8.99 0.03 27.82
N GLN A 42 -8.57 -0.35 29.03
CA GLN A 42 -9.06 -1.55 29.72
C GLN A 42 -10.45 -1.34 30.36
N LYS A 43 -10.79 -0.10 30.73
CA LYS A 43 -12.09 0.23 31.34
C LYS A 43 -13.21 0.41 30.31
N GLU A 44 -12.87 0.92 29.12
CA GLU A 44 -13.78 1.01 27.98
C GLU A 44 -13.09 0.44 26.74
N PRO A 45 -13.33 -0.84 26.39
CA PRO A 45 -12.73 -1.44 25.22
C PRO A 45 -13.24 -0.70 23.96
N PRO A 46 -12.35 -0.29 23.05
CA PRO A 46 -12.75 0.42 21.84
C PRO A 46 -13.62 -0.48 20.95
N LYS A 47 -14.64 0.11 20.33
CA LYS A 47 -15.57 -0.59 19.41
C LYS A 47 -14.91 -1.07 18.11
N SER A 48 -13.71 -0.61 17.81
CA SER A 48 -12.96 -0.89 16.58
C SER A 48 -11.46 -1.01 16.87
N SER A 49 -10.75 -1.80 16.05
CA SER A 49 -9.28 -1.88 16.10
C SER A 49 -8.64 -0.54 15.71
N PHE A 50 -7.45 -0.28 16.25
CA PHE A 50 -6.65 0.88 15.86
C PHE A 50 -5.79 0.53 14.65
N ASP A 51 -5.75 1.43 13.66
CA ASP A 51 -4.91 1.30 12.47
C ASP A 51 -3.49 1.82 12.72
N ILE A 52 -3.37 2.81 13.61
CA ILE A 52 -2.10 3.44 13.99
C ILE A 52 -2.07 3.63 15.50
N VAL A 53 -0.97 3.22 16.13
CA VAL A 53 -0.73 3.43 17.57
C VAL A 53 0.59 4.16 17.77
N VAL A 54 0.53 5.35 18.36
CA VAL A 54 1.69 6.21 18.61
C VAL A 54 1.96 6.27 20.11
N VAL A 55 3.16 5.90 20.54
CA VAL A 55 3.55 5.83 21.95
C VAL A 55 4.78 6.70 22.23
N GLU A 56 4.62 7.66 23.14
CA GLU A 56 5.73 8.49 23.60
C GLU A 56 6.54 7.77 24.68
N SER A 57 7.78 7.43 24.36
CA SER A 57 8.74 6.86 25.32
C SER A 57 9.29 7.96 26.22
N ARG A 58 9.01 7.87 27.52
CA ARG A 58 9.55 8.77 28.56
C ARG A 58 10.68 8.08 29.31
N ALA A 59 11.76 8.81 29.58
CA ALA A 59 12.82 8.32 30.47
C ALA A 59 12.22 8.07 31.87
N GLY A 60 12.29 6.82 32.34
CA GLY A 60 11.72 6.39 33.62
C GLY A 60 10.34 5.70 33.54
N GLN A 61 9.74 5.55 32.35
CA GLN A 61 8.55 4.70 32.13
C GLN A 61 8.90 3.60 31.13
N GLU A 62 9.45 2.49 31.61
CA GLU A 62 9.74 1.30 30.77
C GLU A 62 8.50 0.44 30.49
N GLN A 63 7.39 0.67 31.20
CA GLN A 63 6.17 -0.13 31.10
C GLN A 63 4.95 0.73 30.78
N THR A 64 4.86 1.23 29.55
CA THR A 64 3.54 1.26 28.89
C THR A 64 3.28 -0.15 28.42
N THR A 65 2.40 -0.87 29.10
CA THR A 65 1.93 -2.20 28.69
C THR A 65 1.49 -2.11 27.23
N GLU A 66 2.12 -2.90 26.36
CA GLU A 66 1.80 -2.88 24.95
C GLU A 66 0.33 -3.30 24.77
N PRO A 67 -0.46 -2.62 23.93
CA PRO A 67 -1.85 -3.00 23.70
C PRO A 67 -1.92 -4.23 22.78
N GLU A 68 -1.24 -5.32 23.13
CA GLU A 68 -1.16 -6.56 22.34
C GLU A 68 -2.55 -7.12 22.02
N HIS A 69 -3.53 -6.89 22.91
CA HIS A 69 -4.90 -7.37 22.76
C HIS A 69 -5.76 -6.56 21.77
N TYR A 70 -5.32 -5.37 21.35
CA TYR A 70 -6.06 -4.48 20.44
C TYR A 70 -5.31 -4.20 19.13
N LEU A 71 -4.08 -4.70 19.01
CA LEU A 71 -3.26 -4.57 17.81
C LEU A 71 -3.48 -5.81 16.95
N ALA A 72 -3.89 -5.63 15.71
CA ALA A 72 -3.71 -6.65 14.68
C ALA A 72 -2.32 -6.41 14.08
N PRO A 73 -1.27 -7.19 14.42
CA PRO A 73 0.11 -6.86 14.03
C PRO A 73 0.31 -6.82 12.52
N SER A 74 -0.53 -7.54 11.77
CA SER A 74 -0.54 -7.55 10.30
C SER A 74 -1.20 -6.30 9.67
N ARG A 75 -1.85 -5.45 10.48
CA ARG A 75 -2.67 -4.32 10.01
C ARG A 75 -2.45 -3.02 10.78
N THR A 76 -1.68 -3.05 11.87
CA THR A 76 -1.51 -1.90 12.77
C THR A 76 -0.10 -1.35 12.68
N LEU A 77 0.03 -0.08 12.34
CA LEU A 77 1.32 0.62 12.37
C LEU A 77 1.60 1.12 13.80
N PHE A 78 2.60 0.51 14.46
CA PHE A 78 3.04 0.89 15.80
C PHE A 78 4.27 1.80 15.73
N VAL A 79 4.18 3.00 16.31
CA VAL A 79 5.26 4.00 16.34
C VAL A 79 5.56 4.39 17.78
N LYS A 80 6.67 3.90 18.32
CA LYS A 80 7.16 4.21 19.67
C LYS A 80 8.46 4.98 19.60
N GLY A 81 8.61 6.05 20.38
CA GLY A 81 9.86 6.82 20.42
C GLY A 81 9.82 8.02 21.34
N SER A 82 10.99 8.65 21.55
CA SER A 82 11.07 9.90 22.32
C SER A 82 10.33 11.04 21.62
N ARG A 83 9.94 12.07 22.37
CA ARG A 83 9.23 13.25 21.86
C ARG A 83 9.89 13.88 20.61
N ALA A 84 11.22 13.95 20.61
CA ALA A 84 11.99 14.50 19.49
C ALA A 84 11.89 13.60 18.24
N VAL A 85 11.94 12.28 18.42
CA VAL A 85 11.78 11.30 17.35
C VAL A 85 10.37 11.37 16.78
N LEU A 86 9.33 11.35 17.64
CA LEU A 86 7.93 11.45 17.22
C LEU A 86 7.65 12.74 16.46
N ARG A 87 8.15 13.88 16.92
CA ARG A 87 7.98 15.15 16.18
C ARG A 87 8.67 15.12 14.83
N LYS A 88 9.86 14.51 14.74
CA LYS A 88 10.60 14.39 13.47
C LYS A 88 9.90 13.45 12.49
N THR A 89 9.41 12.31 12.96
CA THR A 89 8.64 11.36 12.12
C THR A 89 7.32 11.97 11.68
N LEU A 90 6.59 12.67 12.56
CA LEU A 90 5.35 13.35 12.19
C LEU A 90 5.58 14.51 11.23
N LYS A 91 6.64 15.31 11.39
CA LYS A 91 7.01 16.33 10.40
C LYS A 91 7.38 15.72 9.06
N MET A 92 8.04 14.56 9.06
CA MET A 92 8.35 13.82 7.84
C MET A 92 7.07 13.33 7.16
N ILE A 93 6.16 12.70 7.90
CA ILE A 93 4.85 12.27 7.40
C ILE A 93 4.03 13.47 6.89
N HIS A 94 4.02 14.58 7.61
CA HIS A 94 3.36 15.81 7.18
C HIS A 94 3.98 16.41 5.92
N ALA A 95 5.31 16.46 5.83
CA ALA A 95 6.01 16.95 4.64
C ALA A 95 5.80 16.01 3.43
N MET A 96 5.65 14.70 3.70
CA MET A 96 5.26 13.70 2.70
C MET A 96 3.79 13.86 2.28
N ASN A 97 2.91 14.34 3.16
CA ASN A 97 1.51 14.67 2.84
C ASN A 97 1.34 16.03 2.13
N ALA A 98 2.21 17.01 2.39
CA ALA A 98 2.14 18.36 1.81
C ALA A 98 2.66 18.48 0.37
N SER A 99 3.36 17.45 -0.13
CA SER A 99 3.76 17.32 -1.54
C SER A 99 3.01 16.12 -2.13
N SER A 100 1.85 16.36 -2.71
CA SER A 100 0.88 15.40 -3.25
C SER A 100 1.49 14.29 -4.13
N TYR A 101 2.02 13.25 -3.48
CA TYR A 101 2.37 11.97 -4.10
C TYR A 101 1.80 10.77 -3.32
N LEU A 102 0.96 11.02 -2.33
CA LEU A 102 0.25 9.97 -1.60
C LEU A 102 -1.20 10.39 -1.51
N HIS A 103 -2.02 9.82 -2.40
CA HIS A 103 -3.43 9.70 -2.10
C HIS A 103 -3.57 9.01 -0.74
N PRO A 104 -4.40 9.57 0.17
CA PRO A 104 -4.70 8.93 1.44
C PRO A 104 -5.41 7.62 1.13
N ASN A 105 -4.95 6.56 1.76
CA ASN A 105 -5.55 5.24 1.65
C ASN A 105 -7.02 5.35 2.07
N LYS A 106 -7.92 5.24 1.09
CA LYS A 106 -9.32 4.87 1.32
C LYS A 106 -9.25 3.43 1.79
N ALA A 107 -9.62 3.20 3.04
CA ALA A 107 -10.16 1.92 3.45
C ALA A 107 -11.39 1.64 2.57
N GLY A 108 -11.18 0.98 1.43
CA GLY A 108 -12.20 0.71 0.42
C GLY A 108 -11.76 1.00 -1.02
N ASP A 109 -10.71 0.34 -1.50
CA ASP A 109 -10.80 -0.64 -2.60
C ASP A 109 -9.37 -1.13 -2.89
N GLY A 110 -9.13 -2.44 -2.83
CA GLY A 110 -7.87 -3.05 -3.28
C GLY A 110 -7.73 -2.99 -4.80
N SER A 111 -8.08 -1.87 -5.41
CA SER A 111 -8.10 -1.69 -6.85
C SER A 111 -6.68 -1.71 -7.40
N LEU A 112 -6.51 -2.48 -8.47
CA LEU A 112 -5.28 -2.56 -9.23
C LEU A 112 -4.79 -1.17 -9.69
N GLU A 113 -5.72 -0.25 -9.97
CA GLU A 113 -5.41 1.11 -10.41
C GLU A 113 -4.61 1.87 -9.36
N SER A 114 -5.05 1.86 -8.10
CA SER A 114 -4.35 2.56 -7.00
C SER A 114 -2.96 1.97 -6.74
N TYR A 115 -2.82 0.64 -6.81
CA TYR A 115 -1.51 -0.01 -6.70
C TYR A 115 -0.55 0.41 -7.82
N LEU A 116 -1.06 0.47 -9.05
CA LEU A 116 -0.27 0.88 -10.22
C LEU A 116 0.11 2.35 -10.18
N GLU A 117 -0.78 3.25 -9.75
CA GLU A 117 -0.46 4.68 -9.60
C GLU A 117 0.77 4.90 -8.71
N VAL A 118 0.80 4.26 -7.53
CA VAL A 118 1.92 4.37 -6.60
C VAL A 118 3.21 3.81 -7.23
N LYS A 119 3.17 2.59 -7.77
CA LYS A 119 4.36 1.92 -8.30
C LYS A 119 4.90 2.56 -9.58
N MET A 120 4.03 3.02 -10.46
CA MET A 120 4.44 3.73 -11.69
C MET A 120 5.06 5.08 -11.36
N GLY A 121 4.52 5.81 -10.37
CA GLY A 121 5.10 7.07 -9.90
C GLY A 121 6.52 6.91 -9.34
N GLU A 122 6.78 5.86 -8.56
CA GLU A 122 8.12 5.51 -8.07
C GLU A 122 9.10 5.22 -9.23
N PHE A 123 8.66 4.44 -10.23
CA PHE A 123 9.49 4.09 -11.38
C PHE A 123 9.85 5.30 -12.25
N VAL A 124 8.87 6.16 -12.54
CA VAL A 124 9.09 7.41 -13.30
C VAL A 124 10.10 8.32 -12.59
N LYS A 125 9.96 8.48 -11.27
CA LYS A 125 10.91 9.28 -10.47
C LYS A 125 12.32 8.71 -10.50
N SER A 126 12.44 7.38 -10.44
CA SER A 126 13.73 6.67 -10.46
C SER A 126 14.43 6.81 -11.81
N MET A 127 13.67 6.75 -12.91
CA MET A 127 14.20 6.83 -14.28
C MET A 127 14.48 8.27 -14.75
N ARG A 128 13.85 9.29 -14.14
CA ARG A 128 14.13 10.71 -14.42
C ARG A 128 15.59 11.09 -14.18
N ASN A 129 16.24 10.45 -13.21
CA ASN A 129 17.64 10.74 -12.85
C ASN A 129 18.65 10.08 -13.80
N GLY A 130 18.20 9.22 -14.73
CA GLY A 130 19.05 8.43 -15.60
C GLY A 130 18.68 8.58 -17.09
N SER A 131 18.52 9.79 -17.60
CA SER A 131 18.44 10.14 -19.05
C SER A 131 17.55 9.26 -19.95
N ALA A 132 16.58 8.51 -19.39
CA ALA A 132 15.87 7.47 -20.11
C ALA A 132 14.87 8.07 -21.10
N ARG A 133 15.21 8.05 -22.39
CA ARG A 133 14.27 8.30 -23.49
C ARG A 133 13.45 7.02 -23.70
N ASN A 134 12.15 7.14 -23.99
CA ASN A 134 11.23 6.03 -24.25
C ASN A 134 10.75 5.23 -23.03
N LEU A 135 10.40 5.90 -21.93
CA LEU A 135 9.85 5.25 -20.72
C LEU A 135 8.52 4.52 -20.97
N HIS A 136 7.64 5.10 -21.78
CA HIS A 136 6.32 4.55 -22.08
C HIS A 136 6.37 3.11 -22.63
N PRO A 137 7.11 2.81 -23.72
CA PRO A 137 7.19 1.44 -24.24
C PRO A 137 7.87 0.46 -23.26
N ILE A 138 8.81 0.93 -22.43
CA ILE A 138 9.44 0.09 -21.40
C ILE A 138 8.42 -0.35 -20.35
N LEU A 139 7.64 0.61 -19.84
CA LEU A 139 6.59 0.34 -18.87
C LEU A 139 5.49 -0.56 -19.44
N LEU A 140 5.06 -0.27 -20.67
CA LEU A 140 4.04 -1.08 -21.34
C LEU A 140 4.52 -2.53 -21.49
N ALA A 141 5.75 -2.75 -21.93
CA ALA A 141 6.34 -4.09 -22.03
C ALA A 141 6.45 -4.79 -20.65
N ALA A 142 6.81 -4.04 -19.60
CA ALA A 142 6.93 -4.57 -18.24
C ALA A 142 5.60 -5.06 -17.66
N VAL A 143 4.48 -4.45 -18.06
CA VAL A 143 3.12 -4.86 -17.64
C VAL A 143 2.55 -5.94 -18.56
N GLU A 144 2.66 -5.78 -19.88
CA GLU A 144 2.06 -6.71 -20.84
C GLU A 144 2.72 -8.09 -20.80
N ARG A 145 4.04 -8.16 -20.61
CA ARG A 145 4.78 -9.43 -20.60
C ARG A 145 4.30 -10.40 -19.51
N PRO A 146 4.23 -10.01 -18.21
CA PRO A 146 3.71 -10.91 -17.18
C PRO A 146 2.22 -11.21 -17.38
N LEU A 147 1.41 -10.25 -17.83
CA LEU A 147 -0.02 -10.45 -18.08
C LEU A 147 -0.26 -11.53 -19.14
N ILE A 148 0.40 -11.41 -20.30
CA ILE A 148 0.31 -12.39 -21.39
C ILE A 148 0.87 -13.75 -20.96
N THR A 149 1.98 -13.76 -20.21
CA THR A 149 2.58 -14.99 -19.70
C THR A 149 1.62 -15.74 -18.77
N SER A 150 0.95 -15.02 -17.87
CA SER A 150 -0.03 -15.61 -16.96
C SER A 150 -1.25 -16.16 -17.70
N ALA A 151 -1.80 -15.40 -18.66
CA ALA A 151 -2.91 -15.89 -19.49
C ALA A 151 -2.53 -17.15 -20.27
N LEU A 152 -1.34 -17.20 -20.87
CA LEU A 152 -0.85 -18.40 -21.56
C LEU A 152 -0.66 -19.58 -20.59
N LYS A 153 -0.23 -19.35 -19.36
CA LYS A 153 -0.13 -20.42 -18.35
C LYS A 153 -1.50 -20.97 -17.98
N GLU A 154 -2.45 -20.08 -17.71
CA GLU A 154 -3.83 -20.44 -17.33
C GLU A 154 -4.51 -21.26 -18.44
N THR A 155 -4.27 -20.90 -19.70
CA THR A 155 -4.82 -21.62 -20.85
C THR A 155 -3.92 -22.75 -21.36
N ARG A 156 -2.87 -23.13 -20.62
CA ARG A 156 -1.92 -24.21 -20.95
C ARG A 156 -1.27 -24.06 -22.33
N GLY A 157 -0.96 -22.83 -22.71
CA GLY A 157 -0.33 -22.47 -23.98
C GLY A 157 -1.30 -22.32 -25.15
N ASN A 158 -2.62 -22.50 -24.95
CA ASN A 158 -3.60 -22.27 -26.00
C ASN A 158 -3.76 -20.76 -26.27
N GLN A 159 -3.17 -20.30 -27.36
CA GLN A 159 -3.17 -18.89 -27.74
C GLN A 159 -4.56 -18.36 -28.13
N ILE A 160 -5.47 -19.20 -28.63
CA ILE A 160 -6.83 -18.76 -28.96
C ILE A 160 -7.56 -18.42 -27.66
N ARG A 161 -7.57 -19.34 -26.71
CA ARG A 161 -8.18 -19.13 -25.39
C ARG A 161 -7.50 -18.01 -24.60
N ALA A 162 -6.18 -17.87 -24.70
CA ALA A 162 -5.47 -16.78 -24.04
C ALA A 162 -5.85 -15.42 -24.65
N ALA A 163 -6.04 -15.35 -25.97
CA ALA A 163 -6.47 -14.13 -26.64
C ALA A 163 -7.90 -13.76 -26.23
N GLU A 164 -8.81 -14.74 -26.16
CA GLU A 164 -10.17 -14.57 -25.65
C GLU A 164 -10.16 -14.08 -24.19
N LEU A 165 -9.39 -14.72 -23.31
CA LEU A 165 -9.26 -14.34 -21.90
C LEU A 165 -8.74 -12.90 -21.73
N LEU A 166 -7.83 -12.48 -22.60
CA LEU A 166 -7.25 -11.13 -22.58
C LEU A 166 -8.12 -10.10 -23.34
N GLY A 167 -9.18 -10.52 -24.03
CA GLY A 167 -9.98 -9.65 -24.90
C GLY A 167 -9.19 -9.11 -26.11
N LEU A 168 -8.16 -9.84 -26.56
CA LEU A 168 -7.30 -9.45 -27.67
C LEU A 168 -7.62 -10.25 -28.93
N ASN A 169 -7.36 -9.65 -30.09
CA ASN A 169 -7.30 -10.42 -31.33
C ASN A 169 -6.12 -11.41 -31.27
N ARG A 170 -6.34 -12.67 -31.69
CA ARG A 170 -5.29 -13.71 -31.74
C ARG A 170 -4.03 -13.27 -32.50
N ASN A 171 -4.18 -12.56 -33.61
CA ASN A 171 -3.05 -12.06 -34.40
C ASN A 171 -2.25 -11.02 -33.62
N THR A 172 -2.93 -10.16 -32.85
CA THR A 172 -2.29 -9.19 -31.96
C THR A 172 -1.55 -9.89 -30.83
N LEU A 173 -2.18 -10.89 -30.18
CA LEU A 173 -1.51 -11.68 -29.14
C LEU A 173 -0.25 -12.36 -29.68
N ARG A 174 -0.32 -12.96 -30.88
CA ARG A 174 0.84 -13.61 -31.51
C ARG A 174 1.98 -12.63 -31.77
N LYS A 175 1.69 -11.43 -32.27
CA LYS A 175 2.69 -10.37 -32.45
C LYS A 175 3.32 -9.99 -31.10
N LYS A 176 2.50 -9.70 -30.08
CA LYS A 176 2.98 -9.34 -28.74
C LYS A 176 3.85 -10.42 -28.09
N ILE A 177 3.54 -11.70 -28.28
CA ILE A 177 4.37 -12.82 -27.79
C ILE A 177 5.79 -12.76 -28.38
N VAL A 178 5.89 -12.46 -29.68
CA VAL A 178 7.19 -12.33 -30.38
C VAL A 178 7.91 -11.08 -29.91
N ASP A 179 7.24 -9.92 -29.95
CA ASP A 179 7.85 -8.63 -29.61
C ASP A 179 8.35 -8.59 -28.15
N LEU A 180 7.59 -9.18 -27.23
CA LEU A 180 7.92 -9.24 -25.80
C LEU A 180 8.79 -10.46 -25.43
N HIS A 181 9.23 -11.24 -26.42
CA HIS A 181 10.11 -12.40 -26.23
C HIS A 181 9.58 -13.35 -25.13
N ILE A 182 8.30 -13.74 -25.24
CA ILE A 182 7.63 -14.62 -24.27
C ILE A 182 7.91 -16.08 -24.68
N PRO A 183 8.52 -16.89 -23.80
CA PRO A 183 8.87 -18.27 -24.14
C PRO A 183 7.60 -19.13 -24.22
N LEU A 184 7.30 -19.62 -25.42
CA LEU A 184 6.26 -20.62 -25.60
C LEU A 184 6.87 -22.00 -25.34
N LYS A 185 6.41 -22.68 -24.29
CA LYS A 185 6.64 -24.12 -24.16
C LYS A 185 5.84 -24.81 -25.27
N LEU A 186 6.47 -25.04 -26.41
CA LEU A 186 5.94 -25.93 -27.44
C LEU A 186 5.87 -27.32 -26.83
N THR A 187 4.71 -27.72 -26.32
CA THR A 187 4.43 -29.13 -26.09
C THR A 187 4.39 -29.79 -27.46
N LYS A 188 5.54 -30.28 -27.93
CA LYS A 188 5.58 -31.24 -29.03
C LYS A 188 4.75 -32.44 -28.57
N THR A 189 3.48 -32.49 -28.96
CA THR A 189 2.75 -33.74 -29.07
C THR A 189 3.49 -34.58 -30.10
N LYS A 190 4.36 -35.49 -29.63
CA LYS A 190 4.68 -36.70 -30.39
C LYS A 190 3.36 -37.40 -30.66
N GLY A 191 3.01 -37.59 -31.93
CA GLY A 191 1.80 -38.31 -32.33
C GLY A 191 1.57 -38.31 -33.85
N GLY A 192 2.12 -39.33 -34.51
CA GLY A 192 1.48 -40.05 -35.62
C GLY A 192 1.53 -39.46 -37.03
N SER A 193 2.54 -39.87 -37.80
CA SER A 193 2.37 -40.76 -38.97
C SER A 193 3.72 -41.37 -39.32
#